data_AF-A0A0F9JG20-F1
#
_entry.id   AF-A0A0F9JG20-F1
#
_cell.length_a   1.000
_cell.length_b   1.000
_cell.length_c   1.000
_cell.angle_alpha   90.00
_cell.angle_beta   90.00
_cell.angle_gamma   90.00
#
_symmetry.space_group_name_H-M   'P 1'
#
loop_
_entity.id
_entity.type
_entity.pdbx_description
1 polymer ?
#
loop_
_entity_poly.entity_id
_entity_poly.type
_entity_poly.pdbx_seq_one_letter_code
_entity_poly.pdbx_strand_id
1 'polypeptide(L)'
;MTLDQSLRDYLEASGESMRALSLRAGLNPKAVSDILNIPGLRPRHSTLSSLSAAIGSDLFEAQAISSVTYSDLIDKACSQGKNGIVSKLRWLCRHAGWAPELKQVCKQDVIDFFDSNEPARFDLSPGSYATYRSALVRAVGLNQPRERKRSINDIAGHYQEVYKAIQAGDLPNSAKYACGPFLVFCTIRKSLRATSPRRPSRLITTTGSRHLPKALHVARSMFARSRHCWTTSRLPPSCYTLDSCQLTIISMMGGTSFEWNLS
;
A
#
# COMPACT_ATOMS: atom_id res chain seq x y z
N MET A 1 -12.73 -21.00 -15.37
CA MET A 1 -11.49 -20.82 -16.17
C MET A 1 -10.72 -19.63 -15.62
N THR A 2 -9.39 -19.68 -15.63
CA THR A 2 -8.56 -18.53 -15.25
C THR A 2 -8.29 -17.65 -16.46
N LEU A 3 -8.06 -16.36 -16.22
CA LEU A 3 -7.70 -15.38 -17.25
C LEU A 3 -6.50 -15.82 -18.11
N ASP A 4 -5.49 -16.43 -17.48
CA ASP A 4 -4.30 -16.91 -18.20
C ASP A 4 -4.64 -18.04 -19.18
N GLN A 5 -5.55 -18.94 -18.79
CA GLN A 5 -5.98 -20.04 -19.64
C GLN A 5 -6.79 -19.52 -20.83
N SER A 6 -7.77 -18.64 -20.58
CA SER A 6 -8.56 -18.03 -21.66
C SER A 6 -7.71 -17.28 -22.68
N LEU A 7 -6.65 -16.58 -22.24
CA LEU A 7 -5.72 -15.91 -23.14
C LEU A 7 -4.86 -16.90 -23.93
N ARG A 8 -4.39 -18.00 -23.32
CA ARG A 8 -3.61 -19.03 -24.00
C ARG A 8 -4.44 -19.77 -25.03
N ASP A 9 -5.65 -20.19 -24.67
CA ASP A 9 -6.57 -20.90 -25.55
C ASP A 9 -6.91 -20.04 -26.77
N TYR A 10 -7.13 -18.73 -26.58
CA TYR A 10 -7.36 -17.82 -27.69
C TYR A 10 -6.14 -17.71 -28.62
N LEU A 11 -4.94 -17.52 -28.08
CA LEU A 11 -3.71 -17.39 -28.88
C LEU A 11 -3.41 -18.66 -29.69
N GLU A 12 -3.72 -19.82 -29.12
CA GLU A 12 -3.60 -21.11 -29.80
C GLU A 12 -4.63 -21.27 -30.92
N ALA A 13 -5.90 -20.92 -30.65
CA ALA A 13 -6.98 -21.01 -31.63
C ALA A 13 -6.83 -20.00 -32.78
N SER A 14 -6.36 -18.78 -32.49
CA SER A 14 -6.23 -17.72 -33.48
C SER A 14 -4.90 -17.72 -34.22
N GLY A 15 -3.87 -18.40 -33.68
CA GLY A 15 -2.49 -18.34 -34.18
C GLY A 15 -1.83 -16.96 -34.03
N GLU A 16 -2.44 -16.02 -33.29
CA GLU A 16 -1.88 -14.68 -33.10
C GLU A 16 -0.69 -14.71 -32.14
N SER A 17 0.33 -13.89 -32.40
CA SER A 17 1.38 -13.67 -31.39
C SER A 17 0.88 -12.78 -30.25
N MET A 18 1.40 -12.96 -29.03
CA MET A 18 1.08 -12.11 -27.87
C MET A 18 1.26 -10.60 -28.16
N ARG A 19 2.26 -10.26 -28.98
CA ARG A 19 2.53 -8.88 -29.41
C ARG A 19 1.44 -8.36 -30.33
N ALA A 20 1.01 -9.16 -31.30
CA ALA A 20 -0.06 -8.79 -32.23
C ALA A 20 -1.37 -8.55 -31.48
N LEU A 21 -1.74 -9.45 -30.56
CA LEU A 21 -2.92 -9.27 -29.71
C LEU A 21 -2.83 -8.00 -28.85
N SER A 22 -1.68 -7.73 -28.26
CA SER A 22 -1.46 -6.51 -27.47
C SER A 22 -1.66 -5.24 -28.30
N LEU A 23 -1.12 -5.20 -29.53
CA LEU A 23 -1.26 -4.05 -30.43
C LEU A 23 -2.70 -3.90 -30.93
N ARG A 24 -3.37 -5.00 -31.28
CA ARG A 24 -4.77 -5.01 -31.72
C ARG A 24 -5.72 -4.49 -30.65
N ALA A 25 -5.42 -4.79 -29.38
CA ALA A 25 -6.14 -4.24 -28.24
C ALA A 25 -5.76 -2.78 -27.90
N GLY A 26 -4.86 -2.14 -28.65
CA GLY A 26 -4.38 -0.78 -28.36
C GLY A 26 -3.55 -0.67 -27.08
N LEU A 27 -2.90 -1.77 -26.67
CA LEU A 27 -2.10 -1.85 -25.46
C LEU A 27 -0.60 -1.80 -25.77
N ASN A 28 0.21 -1.72 -24.71
CA ASN A 28 1.66 -1.84 -24.82
C ASN A 28 2.02 -3.21 -25.45
N PRO A 29 2.98 -3.30 -26.40
CA PRO A 29 3.41 -4.56 -27.03
C PRO A 29 3.77 -5.71 -26.08
N LYS A 30 4.12 -5.41 -24.82
CA LYS A 30 4.45 -6.39 -23.78
C LYS A 30 3.28 -6.73 -22.84
N ALA A 31 2.13 -6.07 -22.95
CA ALA A 31 1.04 -6.19 -21.98
C ALA A 31 0.56 -7.63 -21.80
N VAL A 32 0.26 -8.36 -22.89
CA VAL A 32 -0.19 -9.76 -22.81
C VAL A 32 0.91 -10.67 -22.29
N SER A 33 2.17 -10.43 -22.69
CA SER A 33 3.32 -11.18 -22.18
C SER A 33 3.53 -10.98 -20.68
N ASP A 34 3.41 -9.75 -20.20
CA ASP A 34 3.54 -9.43 -18.78
C ASP A 34 2.42 -10.08 -17.96
N ILE A 35 1.18 -10.09 -18.48
CA ILE A 35 0.05 -10.77 -17.84
C ILE A 35 0.33 -12.28 -17.71
N LEU A 36 0.79 -12.94 -18.77
CA LEU A 36 1.00 -14.39 -18.78
C LEU A 36 2.27 -14.86 -18.05
N ASN A 37 3.30 -14.01 -17.97
CA ASN A 37 4.60 -14.39 -17.43
C ASN A 37 4.88 -13.83 -16.03
N ILE A 38 4.22 -12.75 -15.60
CA ILE A 38 4.40 -12.19 -14.26
C ILE A 38 3.34 -12.78 -13.34
N PRO A 39 3.72 -13.70 -12.43
CA PRO A 39 2.75 -14.37 -11.57
C PRO A 39 2.04 -13.35 -10.67
N GLY A 40 0.71 -13.43 -10.65
CA GLY A 40 -0.14 -12.56 -9.86
C GLY A 40 -0.29 -11.14 -10.42
N LEU A 41 0.26 -10.79 -11.58
CA LEU A 41 0.00 -9.47 -12.14
C LEU A 41 -1.50 -9.32 -12.43
N ARG A 42 -2.17 -8.37 -11.76
CA ARG A 42 -3.58 -8.10 -12.02
C ARG A 42 -3.70 -7.01 -13.10
N PRO A 43 -4.15 -7.33 -14.32
CA PRO A 43 -4.37 -6.32 -15.35
C PRO A 43 -5.44 -5.31 -14.92
N ARG A 44 -5.26 -4.05 -15.33
CA ARG A 44 -6.20 -2.97 -15.03
C ARG A 44 -7.54 -3.22 -15.70
N HIS A 45 -8.61 -2.64 -15.15
CA HIS A 45 -9.93 -2.65 -15.77
C HIS A 45 -9.90 -2.16 -17.22
N SER A 46 -9.15 -1.10 -17.52
CA SER A 46 -8.99 -0.59 -18.89
C SER A 46 -8.32 -1.62 -19.80
N THR A 47 -7.29 -2.31 -19.29
CA THR A 47 -6.57 -3.36 -20.03
C THR A 47 -7.47 -4.55 -20.30
N LEU A 48 -8.26 -4.99 -19.31
CA LEU A 48 -9.25 -6.06 -19.46
C LEU A 48 -10.34 -5.70 -20.45
N SER A 49 -10.86 -4.48 -20.40
CA SER A 49 -11.88 -3.99 -21.33
C SER A 49 -11.35 -3.99 -22.77
N SER A 50 -10.14 -3.48 -23.00
CA SER A 50 -9.49 -3.51 -24.31
C SER A 50 -9.24 -4.92 -24.83
N LEU A 51 -8.77 -5.83 -23.96
CA LEU A 51 -8.56 -7.23 -24.34
C LEU A 51 -9.88 -7.96 -24.61
N SER A 52 -10.91 -7.73 -23.78
CA SER A 52 -12.23 -8.33 -23.97
C SER A 52 -12.86 -7.87 -25.29
N ALA A 53 -12.73 -6.58 -25.62
CA ALA A 53 -13.17 -6.04 -26.90
C ALA A 53 -12.40 -6.62 -28.10
N ALA A 54 -11.08 -6.85 -27.95
CA ALA A 54 -10.29 -7.47 -29.00
C ALA A 54 -10.59 -8.97 -29.19
N ILE A 55 -10.82 -9.71 -28.10
CA ILE A 55 -11.05 -11.15 -28.13
C ILE A 55 -12.51 -11.51 -28.43
N GLY A 56 -13.45 -10.60 -28.12
CA GLY A 56 -14.88 -10.85 -28.24
C GLY A 56 -15.46 -11.68 -27.09
N SER A 57 -14.70 -11.88 -26.02
CA SER A 57 -15.10 -12.66 -24.83
C SER A 57 -14.92 -11.83 -23.57
N ASP A 58 -15.82 -11.99 -22.60
CA ASP A 58 -15.74 -11.31 -21.33
C ASP A 58 -14.63 -11.91 -20.43
N LEU A 59 -13.53 -11.16 -20.26
CA LEU A 59 -12.41 -11.57 -19.41
C LEU A 59 -12.57 -11.15 -17.94
N PHE A 60 -13.60 -10.38 -17.60
CA PHE A 60 -13.83 -9.93 -16.23
C PHE A 60 -14.22 -11.09 -15.31
N GLU A 61 -15.03 -12.03 -15.79
CA GLU A 61 -15.39 -13.24 -15.04
C GLU A 61 -14.21 -14.21 -14.89
N ALA A 62 -13.35 -14.30 -15.92
CA ALA A 62 -12.15 -15.14 -15.89
C ALA A 62 -11.06 -14.59 -14.94
N GLN A 63 -11.14 -13.31 -14.54
CA GLN A 63 -10.31 -12.74 -13.48
C GLN A 63 -10.76 -13.14 -12.06
N ALA A 64 -11.79 -13.99 -11.91
CA ALA A 64 -12.17 -14.55 -10.62
C ALA A 64 -10.92 -15.08 -9.89
N ILE A 65 -10.72 -14.51 -8.70
CA ILE A 65 -9.49 -14.55 -7.92
C ILE A 65 -9.03 -15.99 -7.78
N SER A 66 -7.88 -16.36 -8.35
CA SER A 66 -7.19 -17.58 -7.93
C SER A 66 -6.72 -17.35 -6.50
N SER A 67 -7.56 -17.73 -5.54
CA SER A 67 -7.23 -17.63 -4.13
C SER A 67 -6.20 -18.69 -3.82
N VAL A 68 -4.93 -18.31 -3.83
CA VAL A 68 -3.84 -19.19 -3.43
C VAL A 68 -4.04 -19.58 -1.97
N THR A 69 -4.08 -20.87 -1.70
CA THR A 69 -4.20 -21.43 -0.35
C THR A 69 -2.82 -21.63 0.29
N TYR A 70 -2.78 -21.87 1.60
CA TYR A 70 -1.50 -22.15 2.28
C TYR A 70 -0.89 -23.49 1.83
N SER A 71 -1.69 -24.48 1.43
CA SER A 71 -1.18 -25.73 0.82
C SER A 71 -0.47 -25.45 -0.50
N ASP A 72 -1.09 -24.67 -1.40
CA ASP A 72 -0.46 -24.29 -2.68
C ASP A 72 0.89 -23.57 -2.46
N LEU A 73 0.92 -22.71 -1.44
CA LEU A 73 2.12 -21.95 -1.09
C LEU A 73 3.22 -22.85 -0.50
N ILE A 74 2.85 -23.87 0.27
CA ILE A 74 3.76 -24.89 0.80
C ILE A 74 4.32 -25.74 -0.34
N ASP A 75 3.47 -26.21 -1.26
CA ASP A 75 3.87 -27.06 -2.38
C ASP A 75 4.81 -26.31 -3.33
N LYS A 76 4.51 -25.03 -3.59
CA LYS A 76 5.39 -24.14 -4.35
C LYS A 76 6.73 -23.90 -3.66
N ALA A 77 6.76 -23.76 -2.34
CA ALA A 77 8.01 -23.63 -1.60
C ALA A 77 8.82 -24.94 -1.58
N CYS A 78 8.13 -26.08 -1.55
CA CYS A 78 8.72 -27.42 -1.62
C CYS A 78 9.36 -27.67 -2.98
N SER A 79 8.67 -27.38 -4.09
CA SER A 79 9.22 -27.52 -5.44
C SER A 79 10.41 -26.60 -5.72
N GLN A 80 10.52 -25.48 -5.00
CA GLN A 80 11.66 -24.57 -5.04
C GLN A 80 12.82 -24.96 -4.11
N GLY A 81 12.73 -26.10 -3.40
CA GLY A 81 13.76 -26.54 -2.44
C GLY A 81 13.89 -25.67 -1.19
N LYS A 82 12.90 -24.82 -0.89
CA LYS A 82 12.93 -23.86 0.23
C LYS A 82 12.39 -24.48 1.52
N ASN A 83 12.99 -25.59 1.95
CA ASN A 83 12.53 -26.39 3.10
C ASN A 83 12.40 -25.56 4.40
N GLY A 84 13.29 -24.59 4.62
CA GLY A 84 13.22 -23.70 5.78
C GLY A 84 11.97 -22.79 5.81
N ILE A 85 11.41 -22.43 4.65
CA ILE A 85 10.15 -21.67 4.57
C ILE A 85 8.96 -22.61 4.75
N VAL A 86 9.00 -23.81 4.17
CA VAL A 86 7.97 -24.84 4.35
C VAL A 86 7.74 -25.14 5.83
N SER A 87 8.81 -25.38 6.60
CA SER A 87 8.70 -25.65 8.04
C SER A 87 8.06 -24.48 8.80
N LYS A 88 8.38 -23.24 8.43
CA LYS A 88 7.80 -22.03 9.06
C LYS A 88 6.32 -21.85 8.70
N LEU A 89 5.94 -22.14 7.46
CA LEU A 89 4.54 -22.06 7.02
C LEU A 89 3.67 -23.12 7.72
N ARG A 90 4.17 -24.35 7.82
CA ARG A 90 3.51 -25.41 8.59
C ARG A 90 3.44 -25.08 10.08
N TRP A 91 4.48 -24.47 10.63
CA TRP A 91 4.46 -23.96 12.00
C TRP A 91 3.36 -22.91 12.19
N LEU A 92 3.27 -21.92 11.29
CA LEU A 92 2.25 -20.88 11.34
C LEU A 92 0.84 -21.48 11.29
N CYS A 93 0.56 -22.36 10.34
CA CYS A 93 -0.76 -22.96 10.19
C CYS A 93 -1.17 -23.75 11.45
N ARG A 94 -0.24 -24.49 12.06
CA ARG A 94 -0.47 -25.24 13.32
C ARG A 94 -0.81 -24.32 14.49
N HIS A 95 -0.05 -23.24 14.68
CA HIS A 95 -0.24 -22.35 15.84
C HIS A 95 -1.37 -21.34 15.66
N ALA A 96 -1.74 -21.02 14.42
CA ALA A 96 -2.88 -20.16 14.12
C ALA A 96 -4.20 -20.94 14.01
N GLY A 97 -4.16 -22.28 14.06
CA GLY A 97 -5.34 -23.13 13.87
C GLY A 97 -5.90 -23.07 12.44
N TRP A 98 -5.05 -22.80 11.45
CA TRP A 98 -5.45 -22.69 10.06
C TRP A 98 -5.32 -24.03 9.34
N ALA A 99 -6.40 -24.49 8.73
CA ALA A 99 -6.35 -25.59 7.78
C ALA A 99 -5.70 -25.11 6.48
N PRO A 100 -4.51 -25.63 6.09
CA PRO A 100 -3.73 -25.07 4.99
C PRO A 100 -4.44 -25.14 3.63
N GLU A 101 -5.29 -26.15 3.44
CA GLU A 101 -6.07 -26.40 2.22
C GLU A 101 -7.26 -25.43 2.08
N LEU A 102 -7.82 -24.96 3.18
CA LEU A 102 -9.02 -24.11 3.19
C LEU A 102 -8.68 -22.63 3.37
N LYS A 103 -7.59 -22.33 4.09
CA LYS A 103 -7.22 -20.96 4.43
C LYS A 103 -6.57 -20.29 3.23
N GLN A 104 -7.20 -19.22 2.75
CA GLN A 104 -6.63 -18.34 1.73
C GLN A 104 -5.45 -17.55 2.28
N VAL A 105 -4.43 -17.34 1.45
CA VAL A 105 -3.21 -16.62 1.81
C VAL A 105 -3.46 -15.11 1.86
N CYS A 106 -3.36 -14.54 3.05
CA CYS A 106 -3.45 -13.10 3.27
C CYS A 106 -2.25 -12.61 4.08
N LYS A 107 -1.52 -11.63 3.53
CA LYS A 107 -0.38 -11.00 4.23
C LYS A 107 -0.80 -10.33 5.54
N GLN A 108 -1.98 -9.72 5.57
CA GLN A 108 -2.48 -9.03 6.75
C GLN A 108 -2.79 -10.01 7.88
N ASP A 109 -3.41 -11.16 7.58
CA ASP A 109 -3.69 -12.21 8.57
C ASP A 109 -2.41 -12.69 9.28
N VAL A 110 -1.30 -12.80 8.55
CA VAL A 110 0.00 -13.12 9.15
C VAL A 110 0.46 -11.99 10.08
N ILE A 111 0.37 -10.74 9.64
CA ILE A 111 0.75 -9.58 10.46
C ILE A 111 -0.09 -9.54 11.74
N ASP A 112 -1.41 -9.70 11.63
CA ASP A 112 -2.35 -9.67 12.75
C ASP A 112 -2.11 -10.83 13.72
N PHE A 113 -1.80 -12.03 13.21
CA PHE A 113 -1.41 -13.17 14.04
C PHE A 113 -0.17 -12.84 14.88
N PHE A 114 0.86 -12.23 14.27
CA PHE A 114 2.09 -11.88 14.98
C PHE A 114 1.93 -10.68 15.93
N ASP A 115 1.04 -9.74 15.62
CA ASP A 115 0.75 -8.59 16.48
C ASP A 115 -0.16 -8.95 17.67
N SER A 116 -0.98 -9.99 17.53
CA SER A 116 -1.88 -10.46 18.60
C SER A 116 -1.22 -11.45 19.57
N ASN A 117 0.01 -11.90 19.31
CA ASN A 117 0.70 -12.89 20.13
C ASN A 117 2.10 -12.41 20.57
N GLU A 118 2.48 -12.82 21.77
CA GLU A 118 3.81 -12.59 22.31
C GLU A 118 4.77 -13.76 22.02
N PRO A 119 6.08 -13.50 21.85
CA PRO A 119 7.06 -14.54 21.53
C PRO A 119 7.14 -15.66 22.59
N ALA A 120 6.92 -15.31 23.86
CA ALA A 120 6.93 -16.25 24.97
C ALA A 120 5.84 -17.33 24.87
N ARG A 121 4.70 -17.04 24.21
CA ARG A 121 3.61 -18.00 24.00
C ARG A 121 4.04 -19.22 23.18
N PHE A 122 5.08 -19.07 22.39
CA PHE A 122 5.58 -20.10 21.48
C PHE A 122 6.96 -20.62 21.87
N ASP A 123 7.45 -20.29 23.06
CA ASP A 123 8.79 -20.63 23.54
C ASP A 123 9.91 -20.11 22.60
N LEU A 124 9.67 -18.98 21.94
CA LEU A 124 10.63 -18.36 21.04
C LEU A 124 11.28 -17.14 21.69
N SER A 125 12.57 -16.93 21.41
CA SER A 125 13.21 -15.66 21.72
C SER A 125 12.62 -14.53 20.84
N PRO A 126 12.64 -13.27 21.29
CA PRO A 126 12.15 -12.14 20.50
C PRO A 126 12.81 -12.02 19.12
N GLY A 127 14.12 -12.34 19.03
CA GLY A 127 14.86 -12.34 17.77
C GLY A 127 14.41 -13.43 16.80
N SER A 128 14.20 -14.65 17.29
CA SER A 128 13.66 -15.76 16.49
C SER A 128 12.24 -15.44 16.02
N TYR A 129 11.41 -14.87 16.88
CA TYR A 129 10.04 -14.46 16.55
C TYR A 129 10.00 -13.40 15.44
N ALA A 130 10.83 -12.36 15.52
CA ALA A 130 10.96 -11.35 14.46
C ALA A 130 11.45 -11.95 13.13
N THR A 131 12.34 -12.94 13.20
CA THR A 131 12.82 -13.68 12.02
C THR A 131 11.72 -14.52 11.37
N TYR A 132 10.88 -15.18 12.18
CA TYR A 132 9.71 -15.90 11.70
C TYR A 132 8.72 -14.95 11.02
N ARG A 133 8.36 -13.85 11.69
CA ARG A 133 7.46 -12.83 11.16
C ARG A 133 7.92 -12.30 9.81
N SER A 134 9.16 -11.83 9.73
CA SER A 134 9.68 -11.26 8.48
C SER A 134 9.77 -12.28 7.34
N ALA A 135 10.21 -13.51 7.64
CA ALA A 135 10.28 -14.59 6.64
C ALA A 135 8.90 -14.97 6.11
N LEU A 136 7.89 -15.10 6.98
CA LEU A 136 6.52 -15.50 6.62
C LEU A 136 5.79 -14.38 5.87
N VAL A 137 5.89 -13.13 6.35
CA VAL A 137 5.32 -11.97 5.65
C VAL A 137 5.92 -11.81 4.25
N ARG A 138 7.23 -12.06 4.10
CA ARG A 138 7.90 -12.05 2.79
C ARG A 138 7.42 -13.22 1.93
N ALA A 139 7.37 -14.44 2.46
CA ALA A 139 6.94 -15.62 1.71
C ALA A 139 5.51 -15.48 1.16
N VAL A 140 4.60 -14.99 2.00
CA VAL A 140 3.22 -14.69 1.59
C VAL A 140 3.16 -13.55 0.58
N GLY A 141 3.94 -12.49 0.79
CA GLY A 141 4.01 -11.35 -0.13
C GLY A 141 4.60 -11.65 -1.52
N LEU A 142 5.32 -12.76 -1.70
CA LEU A 142 5.88 -13.17 -2.99
C LEU A 142 4.81 -13.75 -3.95
N ASN A 143 3.71 -14.27 -3.41
CA ASN A 143 2.61 -14.84 -4.18
C ASN A 143 1.41 -13.90 -4.31
N GLN A 144 1.39 -12.82 -3.55
CA GLN A 144 0.42 -11.77 -3.81
C GLN A 144 0.78 -11.06 -5.11
N PRO A 145 -0.22 -10.69 -5.93
CA PRO A 145 -0.06 -9.70 -6.96
C PRO A 145 0.85 -8.58 -6.50
N ARG A 146 1.79 -8.14 -7.33
CA ARG A 146 2.56 -6.93 -7.04
C ARG A 146 1.56 -5.81 -6.80
N GLU A 147 1.28 -5.55 -5.54
CA GLU A 147 0.35 -4.52 -5.15
C GLU A 147 1.02 -3.22 -5.55
N ARG A 148 0.54 -2.63 -6.65
CA ARG A 148 0.99 -1.33 -7.10
C ARG A 148 0.85 -0.41 -5.90
N LYS A 149 1.93 0.22 -5.48
CA LYS A 149 1.86 1.29 -4.47
C LYS A 149 0.73 2.22 -4.88
N ARG A 150 -0.31 2.35 -4.05
CA ARG A 150 -1.43 3.27 -4.31
C ARG A 150 -0.82 4.62 -4.68
N SER A 151 -1.20 5.11 -5.84
CA SER A 151 -0.87 6.46 -6.27
C SER A 151 -1.99 7.40 -5.81
N ILE A 152 -1.68 8.69 -5.76
CA ILE A 152 -2.68 9.71 -5.46
C ILE A 152 -3.84 9.73 -6.46
N ASN A 153 -3.62 9.21 -7.68
CA ASN A 153 -4.66 9.07 -8.70
C ASN A 153 -5.66 7.96 -8.38
N ASP A 154 -5.33 7.02 -7.49
CA ASP A 154 -6.23 5.93 -7.07
C ASP A 154 -7.09 6.33 -5.86
N ILE A 155 -6.92 7.56 -5.35
CA ILE A 155 -7.60 8.05 -4.17
C ILE A 155 -8.56 9.16 -4.60
N ALA A 156 -9.84 8.98 -4.32
CA ALA A 156 -10.86 10.00 -4.53
C ALA A 156 -10.98 10.95 -3.32
N GLY A 157 -11.65 12.09 -3.53
CA GLY A 157 -12.02 13.05 -2.49
C GLY A 157 -10.99 14.17 -2.26
N HIS A 158 -11.07 14.82 -1.10
CA HIS A 158 -10.33 16.07 -0.81
C HIS A 158 -8.82 15.99 -1.05
N TYR A 159 -8.18 14.84 -0.80
CA TYR A 159 -6.74 14.69 -1.05
C TYR A 159 -6.39 14.71 -2.54
N GLN A 160 -7.30 14.26 -3.42
CA GLN A 160 -7.12 14.33 -4.86
C GLN A 160 -7.28 15.76 -5.38
N GLU A 161 -8.21 16.52 -4.81
CA GLU A 161 -8.43 17.94 -5.10
C GLU A 161 -7.19 18.76 -4.73
N VAL A 162 -6.66 18.54 -3.52
CA VAL A 162 -5.41 19.17 -3.06
C VAL A 162 -4.25 18.81 -3.99
N TYR A 163 -4.15 17.55 -4.42
CA TYR A 163 -3.11 17.15 -5.38
C TYR A 163 -3.23 17.89 -6.71
N LYS A 164 -4.45 17.98 -7.28
CA LYS A 164 -4.70 18.72 -8.53
C LYS A 164 -4.35 20.21 -8.38
N ALA A 165 -4.71 20.83 -7.25
CA ALA A 165 -4.37 22.22 -6.97
C ALA A 165 -2.84 22.42 -6.88
N ILE A 166 -2.10 21.51 -6.23
CA ILE A 166 -0.63 21.56 -6.17
C ILE A 166 0.00 21.39 -7.55
N GLN A 167 -0.56 20.52 -8.41
CA GLN A 167 -0.05 20.35 -9.78
C GLN A 167 -0.27 21.61 -10.63
N ALA A 168 -1.44 22.26 -10.49
CA ALA A 168 -1.79 23.48 -11.22
C ALA A 168 -1.06 24.73 -10.70
N GLY A 169 -0.66 24.76 -9.43
CA GLY A 169 0.00 25.91 -8.81
C GLY A 169 1.43 26.15 -9.31
N ASP A 170 1.96 27.34 -9.04
CA ASP A 170 3.33 27.73 -9.36
C ASP A 170 4.30 27.28 -8.25
N LEU A 171 4.50 25.97 -8.16
CA LEU A 171 5.42 25.34 -7.21
C LEU A 171 6.59 24.70 -7.97
N PRO A 172 7.79 24.63 -7.36
CA PRO A 172 8.91 23.94 -7.97
C PRO A 172 8.56 22.46 -8.21
N ASN A 173 9.01 21.91 -9.34
CA ASN A 173 8.69 20.54 -9.75
C ASN A 173 9.04 19.50 -8.68
N SER A 174 10.07 19.73 -7.87
CA SER A 174 10.43 18.86 -6.74
C SER A 174 9.30 18.73 -5.71
N ALA A 175 8.61 19.83 -5.38
CA ALA A 175 7.47 19.84 -4.46
C ALA A 175 6.25 19.15 -5.10
N LYS A 176 5.99 19.41 -6.39
CA LYS A 176 4.93 18.75 -7.15
C LYS A 176 5.10 17.23 -7.20
N TYR A 177 6.32 16.73 -7.36
CA TYR A 177 6.59 15.29 -7.37
C TYR A 177 6.55 14.66 -5.97
N ALA A 178 6.95 15.40 -4.93
CA ALA A 178 6.96 14.89 -3.55
C ALA A 178 5.55 14.82 -2.92
N CYS A 179 4.60 15.66 -3.35
CA CYS A 179 3.29 15.75 -2.71
C CYS A 179 2.43 14.48 -2.86
N GLY A 180 2.53 13.77 -3.99
CA GLY A 180 1.70 12.59 -4.28
C GLY A 180 1.85 11.48 -3.22
N PRO A 181 3.06 10.95 -2.97
CA PRO A 181 3.30 9.95 -1.92
C PRO A 181 2.89 10.41 -0.51
N PHE A 182 3.06 11.70 -0.20
CA PHE A 182 2.70 12.26 1.10
C PHE A 182 1.17 12.25 1.31
N LEU A 183 0.40 12.68 0.31
CA LEU A 183 -1.06 12.69 0.40
C LEU A 183 -1.64 11.26 0.48
N VAL A 184 -1.04 10.31 -0.26
CA VAL A 184 -1.35 8.88 -0.11
C VAL A 184 -1.13 8.42 1.34
N PHE A 185 0.01 8.76 1.93
CA PHE A 185 0.30 8.42 3.33
C PHE A 185 -0.74 9.01 4.31
N CYS A 186 -1.15 10.26 4.12
CA CYS A 186 -2.18 10.91 4.96
C CYS A 186 -3.53 10.17 4.89
N THR A 187 -3.95 9.74 3.71
CA THR A 187 -5.24 9.03 3.53
C THR A 187 -5.27 7.71 4.29
N ILE A 188 -4.21 6.90 4.17
CA ILE A 188 -4.08 5.59 4.84
C ILE A 188 -4.09 5.77 6.36
N ARG A 189 -3.48 6.84 6.88
CA ARG A 189 -3.43 7.07 8.33
C ARG A 189 -4.79 7.52 8.90
N LYS A 190 -5.57 8.29 8.14
CA LYS A 190 -6.90 8.75 8.59
C LYS A 190 -7.87 7.57 8.70
N SER A 191 -7.86 6.64 7.75
CA SER A 191 -8.70 5.44 7.81
C SER A 191 -8.37 4.54 9.00
N LEU A 192 -7.09 4.36 9.33
CA LEU A 192 -6.66 3.58 10.49
C LEU A 192 -7.06 4.20 11.85
N ARG A 193 -7.24 5.52 11.92
CA ARG A 193 -7.74 6.19 13.13
C ARG A 193 -9.25 6.11 13.29
N ALA A 194 -9.99 6.02 12.18
CA ALA A 194 -11.45 5.92 12.21
C ALA A 194 -11.93 4.53 12.69
N THR A 195 -11.13 3.48 12.49
CA THR A 195 -11.44 2.10 12.88
C THR A 195 -10.91 1.68 14.25
N SER A 196 -10.17 2.54 14.95
CA SER A 196 -9.72 2.24 16.32
C SER A 196 -10.75 2.76 17.33
N PRO A 197 -11.39 1.89 18.14
CA PRO A 197 -12.30 2.34 19.18
C PRO A 197 -11.52 3.21 20.17
N ARG A 198 -12.02 4.43 20.39
CA ARG A 198 -11.45 5.40 21.33
C ARG A 198 -11.28 4.72 22.69
N ARG A 199 -10.03 4.44 23.09
CA ARG A 199 -9.73 4.15 24.50
C ARG A 199 -10.10 5.39 25.32
N PRO A 200 -10.91 5.27 26.39
CA PRO A 200 -11.15 6.38 27.28
C PRO A 200 -9.83 6.83 27.91
N SER A 201 -9.60 8.14 27.86
CA SER A 201 -8.41 8.82 28.36
C SER A 201 -8.22 8.53 29.85
N ARG A 202 -7.24 7.67 30.20
CA ARG A 202 -6.63 7.70 31.53
C ARG A 202 -5.61 8.84 31.54
N LEU A 203 -5.87 9.84 32.37
CA LEU A 203 -4.88 10.79 32.85
C LEU A 203 -3.74 9.99 33.49
N ILE A 204 -2.56 10.00 32.86
CA ILE A 204 -1.31 9.54 33.48
C ILE A 204 -0.40 10.77 33.51
N THR A 205 -0.30 11.35 34.70
CA THR A 205 0.84 12.17 35.10
C THR A 205 2.06 11.27 35.21
N THR A 206 3.08 11.46 34.37
CA THR A 206 4.47 11.19 34.78
C THR A 206 5.48 11.87 33.85
N THR A 207 6.31 12.66 34.50
CA THR A 207 7.65 13.13 34.15
C THR A 207 8.54 11.99 33.65
N GLY A 208 9.30 12.18 32.56
CA GLY A 208 10.33 11.20 32.16
C GLY A 208 10.83 11.36 30.72
N SER A 209 12.12 11.61 30.58
CA SER A 209 12.81 12.04 29.37
C SER A 209 13.36 10.88 28.51
N ARG A 210 13.15 11.00 27.19
CA ARG A 210 13.96 10.52 26.02
C ARG A 210 14.20 9.02 25.79
N HIS A 211 13.69 8.54 24.65
CA HIS A 211 14.52 8.23 23.46
C HIS A 211 13.63 8.18 22.20
N LEU A 212 14.01 8.92 21.15
CA LEU A 212 13.23 9.09 19.90
C LEU A 212 13.91 8.33 18.73
N PRO A 213 13.15 7.62 17.87
CA PRO A 213 13.71 6.89 16.72
C PRO A 213 14.22 7.79 15.59
N LYS A 214 15.24 7.29 14.87
CA LYS A 214 16.03 7.98 13.83
C LYS A 214 15.22 8.62 12.68
N ALA A 215 13.96 8.23 12.47
CA ALA A 215 13.08 8.83 11.46
C ALA A 215 12.74 10.31 11.75
N LEU A 216 12.84 10.76 13.02
CA LEU A 216 12.66 12.17 13.37
C LEU A 216 13.86 13.06 13.01
N HIS A 217 15.03 12.49 12.68
CA HIS A 217 16.23 13.29 12.47
C HIS A 217 16.21 14.03 11.12
N VAL A 218 15.62 13.41 10.10
CA VAL A 218 15.45 14.02 8.76
C VAL A 218 14.39 15.13 8.78
N ALA A 219 13.32 14.98 9.58
CA ALA A 219 12.34 16.05 9.76
C ALA A 219 12.93 17.23 10.56
N ARG A 220 13.84 16.97 11.51
CA ARG A 220 14.44 17.99 12.38
C ARG A 220 15.52 18.82 11.68
N SER A 221 16.23 18.25 10.69
CA SER A 221 17.21 19.00 9.89
C SER A 221 16.56 20.03 8.96
N MET A 222 15.32 19.80 8.52
CA MET A 222 14.55 20.80 7.78
C MET A 222 14.04 21.97 8.66
N PHE A 223 13.80 21.73 9.96
CA PHE A 223 13.26 22.73 10.88
C PHE A 223 14.30 23.68 11.52
N ALA A 224 15.59 23.36 11.48
CA ALA A 224 16.62 24.11 12.19
C ALA A 224 17.11 25.39 11.48
N ARG A 225 16.77 25.62 10.21
CA ARG A 225 17.23 26.79 9.42
C ARG A 225 16.28 28.00 9.43
N SER A 226 15.15 27.94 10.14
CA SER A 226 14.13 29.01 10.15
C SER A 226 13.84 29.52 11.57
N ARG A 227 14.87 30.00 12.29
CA ARG A 227 14.72 30.62 13.63
C ARG A 227 15.44 31.97 13.76
N HIS A 228 15.65 32.69 12.67
CA HIS A 228 16.13 34.07 12.70
C HIS A 228 15.17 34.95 11.90
N CYS A 229 14.00 35.18 12.48
CA CYS A 229 13.10 36.31 12.26
C CYS A 229 11.90 36.06 13.20
N TRP A 230 11.12 37.09 13.50
CA TRP A 230 10.00 37.11 14.45
C TRP A 230 10.36 37.60 15.85
N THR A 231 10.78 38.86 15.90
CA THR A 231 10.44 39.78 16.99
C THR A 231 9.12 40.49 16.66
N THR A 232 8.25 40.59 17.69
CA THR A 232 7.15 41.55 17.87
C THR A 232 5.98 41.58 16.87
N SER A 233 4.84 41.03 17.28
CA SER A 233 3.58 41.79 17.42
C SER A 233 2.49 40.93 18.08
N ARG A 234 1.84 41.50 19.10
CA ARG A 234 0.70 40.93 19.84
C ARG A 234 -0.60 41.28 19.12
N LEU A 235 -1.49 40.31 18.94
CA LEU A 235 -2.93 40.53 18.74
C LEU A 235 -3.75 39.49 19.56
N PRO A 236 -4.99 39.84 20.00
CA PRO A 236 -5.74 39.12 21.03
C PRO A 236 -6.55 37.91 20.51
N PRO A 237 -7.08 37.05 21.40
CA PRO A 237 -7.65 35.76 21.04
C PRO A 237 -9.16 35.83 20.84
N SER A 238 -9.63 35.66 19.62
CA SER A 238 -10.97 35.10 19.38
C SER A 238 -11.06 34.48 17.99
N CYS A 239 -11.61 33.26 17.96
CA CYS A 239 -12.10 32.54 16.78
C CYS A 239 -11.05 31.90 15.85
N TYR A 240 -10.57 30.70 16.22
CA TYR A 240 -10.22 29.66 15.24
C TYR A 240 -10.61 28.27 15.75
N THR A 241 -11.80 27.80 15.37
CA THR A 241 -12.03 26.37 15.11
C THR A 241 -11.71 26.10 13.65
N LEU A 242 -10.42 25.96 13.35
CA LEU A 242 -9.93 25.40 12.10
C LEU A 242 -8.83 24.38 12.44
N ASP A 243 -9.04 23.17 11.92
CA ASP A 243 -8.30 21.94 12.20
C ASP A 243 -6.78 22.15 12.05
N SER A 244 -5.99 21.85 13.09
CA SER A 244 -4.55 22.15 13.18
C SER A 244 -3.68 21.54 12.07
N CYS A 245 -4.24 20.67 11.23
CA CYS A 245 -3.55 20.14 10.05
C CYS A 245 -3.47 21.13 8.89
N GLN A 246 -4.42 22.06 8.72
CA GLN A 246 -4.38 23.01 7.59
C GLN A 246 -3.31 24.10 7.77
N LEU A 247 -3.16 24.62 8.99
CA LEU A 247 -2.15 25.63 9.32
C LEU A 247 -0.71 25.13 9.17
N THR A 248 -0.46 23.83 9.38
CA THR A 248 0.90 23.27 9.24
C THR A 248 1.33 23.18 7.76
N ILE A 249 0.39 23.00 6.83
CA ILE A 249 0.69 22.90 5.38
C ILE A 249 1.05 24.29 4.83
N ILE A 250 0.33 25.34 5.24
CA ILE A 250 0.59 26.72 4.81
C ILE A 250 1.93 27.22 5.37
N SER A 251 2.28 26.88 6.61
CA SER A 251 3.55 27.29 7.21
C SER A 251 4.78 26.56 6.67
N MET A 252 4.63 25.40 6.01
CA MET A 252 5.75 24.61 5.48
C MET A 252 6.20 25.01 4.06
N MET A 253 5.40 25.80 3.31
CA MET A 253 5.66 26.05 1.88
C MET A 253 6.04 27.50 1.52
N GLY A 254 6.52 28.30 2.48
CA GLY A 254 6.97 29.68 2.22
C GLY A 254 5.79 30.62 2.01
N GLY A 255 5.51 31.43 3.02
CA GLY A 255 4.32 32.29 3.05
C GLY A 255 4.33 33.32 1.92
N THR A 256 3.37 33.20 1.02
CA THR A 256 2.69 34.33 0.40
C THR A 256 1.20 34.21 0.75
N SER A 257 0.67 35.25 1.39
CA SER A 257 -0.74 35.31 1.80
C SER A 257 -1.63 35.25 0.56
N PHE A 258 -2.45 34.20 0.47
CA PHE A 258 -3.56 34.11 -0.49
C PHE A 258 -4.82 34.62 0.21
N GLU A 259 -5.28 35.82 -0.14
CA GLU A 259 -6.62 36.28 0.20
C GLU A 259 -7.65 35.58 -0.69
N TRP A 260 -8.56 34.83 -0.07
CA TRP A 260 -9.75 34.33 -0.74
C TRP A 260 -10.80 35.44 -0.76
N ASN A 261 -10.95 36.13 -1.89
CA ASN A 261 -12.16 36.91 -2.16
C ASN A 261 -13.23 35.96 -2.72
N LEU A 262 -14.25 35.69 -1.91
CA LEU A 262 -15.50 35.08 -2.34
C LEU A 262 -16.45 36.20 -2.76
N SER A 263 -16.78 36.24 -4.05
CA SER A 263 -18.00 36.85 -4.61
C SER A 263 -18.79 35.76 -5.31
#